data_AF-A0A5N3WEA5-F1
#
_entry.id   AF-A0A5N3WEA5-F1
#
_cell.length_a   1.000
_cell.length_b   1.000
_cell.length_c   1.000
_cell.angle_alpha   90.00
_cell.angle_beta   90.00
_cell.angle_gamma   90.00
#
_symmetry.space_group_name_H-M   'P 1'
#
loop_
_entity.id
_entity.type
_entity.pdbx_description
1 polymer ?
#
loop_
_entity_poly.entity_id
_entity_poly.type
_entity_poly.pdbx_seq_one_letter_code
_entity_poly.pdbx_strand_id
1 'polypeptide(L)'
;MDRLLFIVRPCPLYKELPKLLTLPVRYREEAEWENINVLLMMHGLKPLSLVKRTDMKDLIIFDKQSSQTMRENLKTMMEETSRQQNMIQELIETNKQLKNELQQQQSRAADQEQRANDLEQIMESVKSKIGEMEDESVNRVCQQQNKIKELQKEHKALQ
;
A
#
# COMPACT_ATOMS: atom_id res chain seq x y z
N MET A 1 39.68 -38.91 -3.27
CA MET A 1 40.70 -37.98 -3.79
C MET A 1 40.44 -37.73 -5.26
N ASP A 2 40.06 -36.48 -5.53
CA ASP A 2 40.28 -35.67 -6.74
C ASP A 2 40.13 -36.28 -8.13
N ARG A 3 39.01 -35.96 -8.79
CA ARG A 3 38.96 -35.71 -10.25
C ARG A 3 37.99 -34.60 -10.60
N LEU A 4 38.34 -33.37 -10.24
CA LEU A 4 37.86 -32.21 -10.99
C LEU A 4 38.63 -32.23 -12.32
N LEU A 5 37.93 -32.28 -13.45
CA LEU A 5 38.51 -32.21 -14.79
C LEU A 5 37.93 -30.96 -15.46
N PHE A 6 38.72 -30.32 -16.30
CA PHE A 6 38.38 -29.13 -17.06
C PHE A 6 38.61 -29.40 -18.56
N ILE A 7 38.28 -28.42 -19.40
CA ILE A 7 38.37 -28.28 -20.87
C ILE A 7 37.15 -28.92 -21.61
N VAL A 8 36.43 -28.33 -22.59
CA VAL A 8 36.75 -27.52 -23.80
C VAL A 8 35.51 -26.73 -24.32
N ARG A 9 35.76 -25.66 -25.11
CA ARG A 9 34.83 -24.84 -25.94
C ARG A 9 33.70 -25.60 -26.67
N PRO A 10 32.61 -24.92 -27.10
CA PRO A 10 31.59 -25.51 -27.96
C PRO A 10 31.91 -25.48 -29.47
N CYS A 11 31.51 -26.59 -30.15
CA CYS A 11 31.12 -26.78 -31.57
C CYS A 11 32.19 -26.74 -32.69
N PRO A 12 31.93 -27.30 -33.91
CA PRO A 12 30.74 -27.99 -34.43
C PRO A 12 31.05 -29.32 -35.15
N LEU A 13 30.29 -30.39 -34.91
CA LEU A 13 29.83 -31.35 -35.93
C LEU A 13 29.17 -32.53 -35.20
N TYR A 14 27.87 -32.69 -35.44
CA TYR A 14 27.16 -33.94 -35.23
C TYR A 14 27.88 -35.08 -35.96
N LYS A 15 28.57 -35.96 -35.23
CA LYS A 15 28.71 -37.37 -35.64
C LYS A 15 28.65 -38.25 -34.40
N GLU A 16 27.52 -38.96 -34.33
CA GLU A 16 27.30 -40.21 -33.60
C GLU A 16 26.97 -40.10 -32.09
N LEU A 17 25.66 -40.04 -31.82
CA LEU A 17 25.08 -40.77 -30.68
C LEU A 17 25.06 -42.26 -31.04
N PRO A 18 25.27 -43.22 -30.10
CA PRO A 18 24.37 -43.36 -28.95
C PRO A 18 25.02 -43.91 -27.65
N LYS A 19 24.53 -43.46 -26.47
CA LYS A 19 24.09 -44.30 -25.32
C LYS A 19 23.93 -43.49 -24.01
N LEU A 20 22.77 -43.74 -23.41
CA LEU A 20 22.33 -43.55 -22.01
C LEU A 20 22.04 -42.13 -21.48
N LEU A 21 20.79 -42.03 -21.00
CA LEU A 21 20.25 -41.00 -20.14
C LEU A 21 21.22 -40.65 -18.99
N THR A 22 21.90 -39.52 -19.10
CA THR A 22 22.21 -38.57 -18.03
C THR A 22 23.14 -37.51 -18.63
N LEU A 23 22.71 -36.25 -18.64
CA LEU A 23 23.62 -35.13 -18.90
C LEU A 23 24.82 -35.29 -17.95
N PRO A 24 26.07 -35.25 -18.46
CA PRO A 24 27.24 -35.35 -17.61
C PRO A 24 27.14 -34.30 -16.50
N VAL A 25 27.39 -34.69 -15.25
CA VAL A 25 27.18 -33.87 -14.04
C VAL A 25 27.66 -32.42 -14.17
N ARG A 26 28.73 -32.18 -14.94
CA ARG A 26 29.25 -30.84 -15.22
C ARG A 26 28.32 -29.93 -16.02
N TYR A 27 27.68 -30.44 -17.08
CA TYR A 27 26.75 -29.64 -17.87
C TYR A 27 25.53 -29.22 -17.06
N ARG A 28 25.15 -30.02 -16.06
CA ARG A 28 24.10 -29.67 -15.11
C ARG A 28 24.53 -28.54 -14.19
N GLU A 29 25.71 -28.64 -13.59
CA GLU A 29 26.24 -27.60 -12.69
C GLU A 29 26.46 -26.27 -13.43
N GLU A 30 26.96 -26.31 -14.67
CA GLU A 30 27.11 -25.11 -15.52
C GLU A 30 25.75 -24.46 -15.84
N ALA A 31 24.73 -25.26 -16.19
CA ALA A 31 23.39 -24.74 -16.45
C ALA A 31 22.74 -24.14 -15.18
N GLU A 32 22.97 -24.74 -14.01
CA GLU A 32 22.49 -24.19 -12.74
C GLU A 32 23.15 -22.85 -12.41
N TRP A 33 24.47 -22.71 -12.61
CA TRP A 33 25.16 -21.43 -12.45
C TRP A 33 24.71 -20.38 -13.46
N GLU A 34 24.41 -20.78 -14.70
CA GLU A 34 23.86 -19.85 -15.70
C GLU A 34 22.49 -19.32 -15.28
N ASN A 35 21.63 -20.15 -14.69
CA ASN A 35 20.36 -19.70 -14.14
C ASN A 35 20.56 -18.67 -13.01
N ILE A 36 21.50 -18.91 -12.10
CA ILE A 36 21.87 -17.93 -11.07
C ILE A 36 22.37 -16.63 -11.70
N ASN A 37 23.17 -16.69 -12.76
CA ASN A 37 23.65 -15.50 -13.46
C ASN A 37 22.53 -14.69 -14.08
N VAL A 38 21.52 -15.34 -14.68
CA VAL A 38 20.30 -14.67 -15.17
C VAL A 38 19.61 -13.93 -14.02
N LEU A 39 19.42 -14.57 -12.87
CA LEU A 39 18.83 -13.94 -11.70
C LEU A 39 19.68 -12.74 -11.23
N LEU A 40 21.00 -12.89 -11.09
CA LEU A 40 21.92 -11.80 -10.71
C LEU A 40 21.74 -10.59 -11.64
N MET A 41 21.73 -10.82 -12.95
CA MET A 41 21.55 -9.75 -13.93
C MET A 41 20.17 -9.09 -13.86
N MET A 42 19.09 -9.86 -13.62
CA MET A 42 17.75 -9.30 -13.40
C MET A 42 17.71 -8.33 -12.22
N HIS A 43 18.53 -8.56 -11.19
CA HIS A 43 18.68 -7.68 -10.03
C HIS A 43 19.82 -6.65 -10.17
N GLY A 44 20.39 -6.48 -11.37
CA GLY A 44 21.44 -5.49 -11.64
C GLY A 44 22.83 -5.86 -11.10
N LEU A 45 23.03 -7.12 -10.70
CA LEU A 45 24.30 -7.64 -10.21
C LEU A 45 25.13 -8.23 -11.36
N LYS A 46 26.45 -8.31 -11.14
CA LYS A 46 27.37 -8.91 -12.11
C LYS A 46 27.27 -10.43 -12.08
N PRO A 47 27.30 -11.11 -13.25
CA PRO A 47 27.29 -12.56 -13.29
C PRO A 47 28.59 -13.15 -12.73
N LEU A 48 28.50 -14.35 -12.19
CA LEU A 48 29.63 -15.14 -11.72
C LEU A 48 30.29 -15.87 -12.90
N SER A 49 31.62 -15.90 -12.90
CA SER A 49 32.41 -16.60 -13.91
C SER A 49 33.07 -17.85 -13.35
N LEU A 50 32.96 -18.97 -14.08
CA LEU A 50 33.72 -20.17 -13.76
C LEU A 50 35.18 -20.01 -14.23
N VAL A 51 36.13 -20.14 -13.30
CA VAL A 51 37.56 -19.95 -13.56
C VAL A 51 38.23 -21.28 -13.92
N LYS A 52 39.15 -21.27 -14.89
CA LYS A 52 39.91 -22.46 -15.33
C LYS A 52 41.10 -22.74 -14.40
N ARG A 53 41.52 -24.01 -14.34
CA ARG A 53 42.62 -24.58 -13.51
C ARG A 53 44.04 -24.08 -13.79
N THR A 54 44.23 -22.86 -14.26
CA THR A 54 45.55 -22.36 -14.64
C THR A 54 46.28 -21.67 -13.50
N ASP A 55 45.59 -21.21 -12.44
CA ASP A 55 46.22 -20.84 -11.17
C ASP A 55 45.21 -20.98 -10.02
N MET A 56 45.52 -21.81 -9.02
CA MET A 56 44.63 -22.12 -7.89
C MET A 56 45.09 -21.49 -6.57
N LYS A 57 46.21 -20.74 -6.58
CA LYS A 57 46.83 -20.25 -5.33
C LYS A 57 45.98 -19.21 -4.60
N ASP A 58 45.16 -18.46 -5.34
CA ASP A 58 44.30 -17.39 -4.80
C ASP A 58 42.79 -17.72 -4.89
N LEU A 59 42.43 -19.00 -5.08
CA LEU A 59 41.04 -19.42 -5.26
C LEU A 59 40.53 -20.30 -4.11
N ILE A 60 39.34 -20.00 -3.62
CA ILE A 60 38.59 -20.88 -2.71
C ILE A 60 37.81 -21.89 -3.55
N ILE A 61 38.14 -23.17 -3.38
CA ILE A 61 37.49 -24.26 -4.10
C ILE A 61 36.39 -24.85 -3.22
N PHE A 62 35.15 -24.79 -3.71
CA PHE A 62 34.04 -25.49 -3.09
C PHE A 62 34.01 -26.94 -3.56
N ASP A 63 33.80 -27.87 -2.62
CA ASP A 63 33.36 -29.21 -2.98
C ASP A 63 31.94 -29.15 -3.60
N LYS A 64 31.53 -30.27 -4.18
CA LYS A 64 30.26 -30.36 -4.89
C LYS A 64 29.05 -30.00 -4.01
N GLN A 65 29.04 -30.48 -2.76
CA GLN A 65 27.92 -30.24 -1.86
C GLN A 65 27.88 -28.77 -1.45
N SER A 66 29.02 -28.20 -1.02
CA SER A 66 29.08 -26.77 -0.67
C SER A 66 28.71 -25.86 -1.84
N SER A 67 29.13 -26.21 -3.06
CA SER A 67 28.79 -25.46 -4.29
C SER A 67 27.29 -25.51 -4.59
N GLN A 68 26.66 -26.68 -4.44
CA GLN A 68 25.22 -26.83 -4.62
C GLN A 68 24.43 -26.04 -3.57
N THR A 69 24.79 -26.18 -2.28
CA THR A 69 24.16 -25.43 -1.19
C THR A 69 24.31 -23.92 -1.40
N MET A 70 25.47 -23.44 -1.88
CA MET A 70 25.65 -22.03 -2.20
C MET A 70 24.69 -21.57 -3.31
N ARG A 71 24.51 -22.35 -4.38
CA ARG A 71 23.57 -22.03 -5.46
C ARG A 71 22.13 -21.97 -4.95
N GLU A 72 21.71 -22.96 -4.16
CA GLU A 72 20.37 -23.02 -3.58
C GLU A 72 20.13 -21.80 -2.66
N ASN A 73 21.08 -21.48 -1.78
CA ASN A 73 20.99 -20.31 -0.90
C ASN A 73 20.90 -18.99 -1.68
N LEU A 74 21.73 -18.82 -2.72
CA LEU A 74 21.68 -17.63 -3.59
C LEU A 74 20.33 -17.52 -4.28
N LYS A 75 19.83 -18.61 -4.87
CA LYS A 75 18.52 -18.64 -5.52
C LYS A 75 17.40 -18.22 -4.55
N THR A 76 17.33 -18.86 -3.39
CA THR A 76 16.30 -18.55 -2.38
C THR A 76 16.41 -17.11 -1.89
N MET A 77 17.62 -16.61 -1.65
CA MET A 77 17.82 -15.21 -1.23
C MET A 77 17.30 -14.22 -2.28
N MET A 78 17.51 -14.51 -3.56
CA MET A 78 17.05 -13.66 -4.66
C MET A 78 15.54 -13.70 -4.86
N GLU A 79 14.93 -14.89 -4.78
CA GLU A 79 13.48 -15.07 -4.82
C GLU A 79 12.81 -14.33 -3.65
N GLU A 80 13.36 -14.46 -2.43
CA GLU A 80 12.85 -13.75 -1.25
C GLU A 80 13.04 -12.23 -1.34
N THR A 81 14.17 -11.76 -1.89
CA THR A 81 14.40 -10.33 -2.13
C THR A 81 13.36 -9.78 -3.12
N SER A 82 13.06 -10.51 -4.19
CA SER A 82 12.01 -10.14 -5.16
C SER A 82 10.64 -10.04 -4.51
N ARG A 83 10.28 -11.05 -3.71
CA ARG A 83 9.00 -11.09 -2.98
C ARG A 83 8.87 -9.92 -2.01
N GLN A 84 9.94 -9.59 -1.29
CA GLN A 84 9.99 -8.45 -0.38
C GLN A 84 9.87 -7.11 -1.12
N GLN A 85 10.54 -6.96 -2.27
CA GLN A 85 10.43 -5.75 -3.10
C GLN A 85 8.99 -5.54 -3.60
N ASN A 86 8.32 -6.60 -4.05
CA ASN A 86 6.92 -6.53 -4.46
C ASN A 86 6.01 -6.12 -3.30
N MET A 87 6.18 -6.73 -2.13
CA MET A 87 5.40 -6.39 -0.93
C MET A 87 5.62 -4.93 -0.51
N ILE A 88 6.87 -4.43 -0.57
CA ILE A 88 7.18 -3.03 -0.27
C ILE A 88 6.45 -2.11 -1.27
N GLN A 89 6.45 -2.45 -2.55
CA GLN A 89 5.77 -1.66 -3.58
C GLN A 89 4.26 -1.61 -3.36
N GLU A 90 3.63 -2.76 -3.08
CA GLU A 90 2.20 -2.85 -2.75
C GLU A 90 1.84 -2.04 -1.49
N LEU A 91 2.70 -2.08 -0.46
CA LEU A 91 2.53 -1.28 0.75
C LEU A 91 2.64 0.23 0.47
N ILE A 92 3.57 0.66 -0.38
CA ILE A 92 3.72 2.06 -0.79
C ILE A 92 2.45 2.53 -1.51
N GLU A 93 1.94 1.73 -2.45
CA GLU A 93 0.74 2.04 -3.22
C GLU A 93 -0.50 2.12 -2.32
N THR A 94 -0.68 1.14 -1.45
CA THR A 94 -1.77 1.10 -0.46
C THR A 94 -1.69 2.30 0.48
N ASN A 95 -0.50 2.65 0.99
CA ASN A 95 -0.33 3.81 1.86
C ASN A 95 -0.68 5.13 1.15
N LYS A 96 -0.33 5.25 -0.13
CA LYS A 96 -0.70 6.41 -0.96
C LYS A 96 -2.21 6.51 -1.14
N GLN A 97 -2.87 5.39 -1.42
CA GLN A 97 -4.33 5.35 -1.54
C GLN A 97 -5.01 5.74 -0.22
N LEU A 98 -4.59 5.16 0.90
CA LEU A 98 -5.13 5.47 2.22
C LEU A 98 -4.97 6.95 2.60
N LYS A 99 -3.84 7.58 2.24
CA LYS A 99 -3.63 9.02 2.44
C LYS A 99 -4.63 9.86 1.64
N ASN A 100 -4.89 9.50 0.39
CA ASN A 100 -5.87 10.20 -0.44
C ASN A 100 -7.29 10.04 0.09
N GLU A 101 -7.66 8.83 0.50
CA GLU A 101 -8.95 8.54 1.12
C GLU A 101 -9.14 9.33 2.42
N LEU A 102 -8.11 9.36 3.28
CA LEU A 102 -8.12 10.14 4.51
C LEU A 102 -8.35 11.63 4.24
N GLN A 103 -7.64 12.22 3.27
CA GLN A 103 -7.82 13.62 2.89
C GLN A 103 -9.23 13.89 2.36
N GLN A 104 -9.78 12.97 1.55
CA GLN A 104 -11.15 13.10 1.06
C GLN A 104 -12.17 13.05 2.19
N GLN A 105 -12.00 12.15 3.16
CA GLN A 105 -12.89 12.04 4.31
C GLN A 105 -12.80 13.27 5.22
N GLN A 106 -11.60 13.81 5.43
CA GLN A 106 -11.42 15.05 6.18
C GLN A 106 -12.16 16.23 5.51
N SER A 107 -12.06 16.35 4.18
CA SER A 107 -12.77 17.40 3.45
C SER A 107 -14.29 17.25 3.60
N ARG A 108 -14.80 16.02 3.44
CA ARG A 108 -16.23 15.73 3.65
C ARG A 108 -16.68 16.02 5.09
N ALA A 109 -15.86 15.67 6.08
CA ALA A 109 -16.18 15.93 7.48
C ALA A 109 -16.26 17.43 7.76
N ALA A 110 -15.32 18.23 7.24
CA ALA A 110 -15.33 19.69 7.36
C ALA A 110 -16.57 20.29 6.69
N ASP A 111 -16.96 19.81 5.51
CA ASP A 111 -18.17 20.28 4.83
C ASP A 111 -19.44 19.97 5.65
N GLN A 112 -19.52 18.78 6.27
CA GLN A 112 -20.65 18.42 7.12
C GLN A 112 -20.67 19.20 8.43
N GLU A 113 -19.51 19.46 9.04
CA GLU A 113 -19.40 20.29 10.23
C GLU A 113 -19.86 21.72 9.93
N GLN A 114 -19.39 22.32 8.84
CA GLN A 114 -19.85 23.66 8.43
C GLN A 114 -21.36 23.69 8.21
N ARG A 115 -21.90 22.69 7.51
CA ARG A 115 -23.34 22.59 7.28
C ARG A 115 -24.13 22.44 8.58
N ALA A 116 -23.63 21.68 9.55
CA ALA A 116 -24.27 21.53 10.85
C ALA A 116 -24.29 22.87 11.61
N ASN A 117 -23.17 23.60 11.61
CA ASN A 117 -23.07 24.92 12.23
C ASN A 117 -24.03 25.94 11.59
N ASP A 118 -24.12 25.96 10.25
CA ASP A 118 -25.04 26.84 9.53
C ASP A 118 -26.51 26.54 9.90
N LEU A 119 -26.88 25.26 10.00
CA LEU A 119 -28.22 24.83 10.39
C LEU A 119 -28.52 25.18 11.86
N GLU A 120 -27.56 25.05 12.76
CA GLU A 120 -27.70 25.45 14.16
C GLU A 120 -27.93 26.96 14.28
N GLN A 121 -27.21 27.78 13.52
CA GLN A 121 -27.42 29.22 13.48
C GLN A 121 -28.82 29.59 12.96
N ILE A 122 -29.28 28.93 11.89
CA ILE A 122 -30.64 29.13 11.37
C ILE A 122 -31.68 28.75 12.42
N MET A 123 -31.50 27.61 13.09
CA MET A 123 -32.41 27.14 14.13
C MET A 123 -32.52 28.14 15.28
N GLU A 124 -31.39 28.67 15.76
CA GLU A 124 -31.39 29.66 16.84
C GLU A 124 -32.08 30.97 16.40
N SER A 125 -31.87 31.40 15.16
CA SER A 125 -32.57 32.57 14.60
C SER A 125 -34.08 32.36 14.53
N VAL A 126 -34.54 31.19 14.07
CA VAL A 126 -35.98 30.86 14.03
C VAL A 126 -36.57 30.81 15.44
N LYS A 127 -35.85 30.22 16.39
CA LYS A 127 -36.27 30.14 17.79
C LYS A 127 -36.42 31.52 18.42
N SER A 128 -35.44 32.40 18.21
CA SER A 128 -35.54 33.82 18.62
C SER A 128 -36.76 34.48 18.02
N LYS A 129 -37.01 34.26 16.71
CA LYS A 129 -38.14 34.90 16.03
C LYS A 129 -39.49 34.40 16.54
N ILE A 130 -39.62 33.12 16.83
CA ILE A 130 -40.82 32.56 17.45
C ILE A 130 -41.07 33.22 18.81
N GLY A 131 -40.04 33.30 19.66
CA GLY A 131 -40.15 33.96 20.97
C GLY A 131 -40.63 35.41 20.87
N GLU A 132 -40.03 36.20 19.96
CA GLU A 132 -40.48 37.57 19.70
C GLU A 132 -41.97 37.63 19.31
N MET A 133 -42.42 36.76 18.39
CA MET A 133 -43.81 36.74 17.94
C MET A 133 -44.78 36.31 19.03
N GLU A 134 -44.38 35.36 19.88
CA GLU A 134 -45.15 34.91 21.04
C GLU A 134 -45.32 36.05 22.05
N ASP A 135 -44.24 36.76 22.39
CA ASP A 135 -44.25 37.91 23.29
C ASP A 135 -45.12 39.05 22.75
N GLU A 136 -44.99 39.38 21.47
CA GLU A 136 -45.85 40.38 20.81
C GLU A 136 -47.33 39.97 20.86
N SER A 137 -47.63 38.69 20.66
CA SER A 137 -48.99 38.16 20.72
C SER A 137 -49.59 38.30 22.13
N VAL A 138 -48.84 37.90 23.15
CA VAL A 138 -49.24 38.04 24.57
C VAL A 138 -49.48 39.52 24.91
N ASN A 139 -48.57 40.40 24.48
CA ASN A 139 -48.70 41.84 24.69
C ASN A 139 -49.97 42.42 24.05
N ARG A 140 -50.28 42.03 22.80
CA ARG A 140 -51.52 42.45 22.12
C ARG A 140 -52.77 42.00 22.88
N VAL A 141 -52.82 40.74 23.32
CA VAL A 141 -53.96 40.21 24.09
C VAL A 141 -54.10 40.94 25.44
N CYS A 142 -52.99 41.19 26.14
CA CYS A 142 -52.98 41.94 27.39
C CYS A 142 -53.52 43.37 27.22
N GLN A 143 -53.06 44.08 26.19
CA GLN A 143 -53.55 45.42 25.85
C GLN A 143 -55.05 45.42 25.54
N GLN A 144 -55.54 44.48 24.74
CA GLN A 144 -56.97 44.33 24.45
C GLN A 144 -57.79 44.04 25.71
N GLN A 145 -57.31 43.13 26.57
CA GLN A 145 -57.98 42.80 27.83
C GLN A 145 -58.07 44.01 28.77
N ASN A 146 -57.02 44.83 28.83
CA ASN A 146 -57.01 46.06 29.62
C ASN A 146 -58.02 47.07 29.08
N LYS A 147 -58.06 47.26 27.76
CA LYS A 147 -59.04 48.12 27.08
C LYS A 147 -60.49 47.69 27.40
N ILE A 148 -60.78 46.40 27.34
CA ILE A 148 -62.09 45.85 27.69
C ILE A 148 -62.44 46.13 29.16
N LYS A 149 -61.50 45.93 30.08
CA LYS A 149 -61.70 46.22 31.51
C LYS A 149 -62.01 47.69 31.77
N GLU A 150 -61.35 48.61 31.06
CA GLU A 150 -61.63 50.05 31.16
C GLU A 150 -63.04 50.38 30.68
N LEU A 151 -63.42 49.92 29.49
CA LEU A 151 -64.77 50.13 28.93
C LEU A 151 -65.87 49.54 29.83
N GLN A 152 -65.63 48.39 30.46
CA GLN A 152 -66.55 47.79 31.42
C GLN A 152 -66.74 48.64 32.69
N LYS A 153 -65.68 49.32 33.15
CA LYS A 153 -65.79 50.26 34.29
C LYS A 153 -66.59 51.50 33.90
N GLU A 154 -66.32 52.07 32.73
CA GLU A 154 -67.07 53.22 32.21
C GLU A 154 -68.56 52.91 32.05
N HIS A 155 -68.90 51.75 31.47
CA HIS A 155 -70.30 51.32 31.34
C HIS A 155 -71.00 51.19 32.70
N LYS A 156 -70.32 50.64 33.72
CA LYS A 156 -70.88 50.53 35.08
C LYS A 156 -71.05 51.89 35.76
N ALA A 157 -70.23 52.88 35.44
CA ALA A 157 -70.34 54.23 35.99
C ALA A 157 -71.48 55.05 35.36
N LEU A 158 -71.96 54.63 34.19
CA LEU A 158 -73.06 55.26 33.46
C LEU A 158 -74.44 54.62 33.72
N GLN A 159 -74.50 53.54 34.52
CA GLN A 159 -75.74 52.88 34.98
C GLN A 159 -76.08 53.31 36.41
#